data_AF-A0A482XFW4-F1
#
_entry.id   AF-A0A482XFW4-F1
#
_cell.length_a   1.000
_cell.length_b   1.000
_cell.length_c   1.000
_cell.angle_alpha   90.00
_cell.angle_beta   90.00
_cell.angle_gamma   90.00
#
_symmetry.space_group_name_H-M   'P 1'
#
loop_
_entity.id
_entity.type
_entity.pdbx_description
1 polymer ?
#
loop_
_entity_poly.entity_id
_entity_poly.type
_entity_poly.pdbx_seq_one_letter_code
_entity_poly.pdbx_strand_id
1 'polypeptide(L)'
;MLDFEHSVVALEALAKFHAGSVAARQIHKKGKSVEEELFFKESRRKTAEDFMRAPFLYLAQDLLNSSCHRPELQKYIGPLRHLGDKIFDMLIQVSKPLGPFNVLNHGDFWTNNILFRHDTVTGEVLEAKIIDFQNCRYTTPALDLQYFLMSSVNEH
;
A
#
# COMPACT_ATOMS: atom_id res chain seq x y z
N MET A 1 12.71 3.95 -11.75
CA MET A 1 12.45 2.54 -11.38
C MET A 1 13.78 1.90 -11.04
N LEU A 2 13.74 0.90 -10.16
CA LEU A 2 14.90 0.18 -9.64
C LEU A 2 15.40 -0.83 -10.68
N ASP A 3 16.72 -0.95 -10.79
CA ASP A 3 17.36 -2.05 -11.52
C ASP A 3 17.18 -3.38 -10.77
N PHE A 4 17.72 -4.45 -11.34
CA PHE A 4 17.58 -5.80 -10.79
C PHE A 4 18.22 -5.91 -9.40
N GLU A 5 19.42 -5.39 -9.23
CA GLU A 5 20.20 -5.47 -7.99
C GLU A 5 19.50 -4.75 -6.84
N HIS A 6 19.01 -3.52 -7.07
CA HIS A 6 18.23 -2.78 -6.07
C HIS A 6 16.91 -3.48 -5.76
N SER A 7 16.26 -4.06 -6.78
CA SER A 7 15.01 -4.80 -6.60
C SER A 7 15.19 -6.03 -5.72
N VAL A 8 16.29 -6.77 -5.89
CA VAL A 8 16.64 -7.92 -5.05
C VAL A 8 16.85 -7.47 -3.61
N VAL A 9 17.68 -6.46 -3.36
CA VAL A 9 17.97 -5.97 -2.01
C VAL A 9 16.71 -5.42 -1.32
N ALA A 10 15.84 -4.74 -2.06
CA ALA A 10 14.54 -4.29 -1.57
C ALA A 10 13.63 -5.46 -1.15
N LEU A 11 13.52 -6.49 -2.00
CA LEU A 11 12.71 -7.67 -1.70
C LEU A 11 13.27 -8.48 -0.52
N GLU A 12 14.59 -8.51 -0.33
CA GLU A 12 15.19 -9.11 0.87
C GLU A 12 14.81 -8.36 2.14
N ALA A 13 14.81 -7.02 2.11
CA ALA A 13 14.35 -6.21 3.24
C ALA A 13 12.87 -6.46 3.54
N LEU A 14 12.03 -6.55 2.50
CA LEU A 14 10.61 -6.88 2.64
C LEU A 14 10.40 -8.27 3.23
N ALA A 15 11.14 -9.28 2.75
CA ALA A 15 11.08 -10.63 3.26
C ALA A 15 11.47 -10.70 4.75
N LYS A 16 12.53 -9.98 5.15
CA LYS A 16 12.92 -9.84 6.57
C LYS A 16 11.82 -9.20 7.41
N PHE A 17 11.17 -8.15 6.90
CA PHE A 17 10.04 -7.50 7.57
C PHE A 17 8.83 -8.44 7.75
N HIS A 18 8.43 -9.14 6.68
CA HIS A 18 7.36 -10.14 6.72
C HIS A 18 7.66 -11.28 7.70
N ALA A 19 8.87 -11.86 7.63
CA ALA A 19 9.29 -12.94 8.54
C ALA A 19 9.35 -12.47 10.00
N GLY A 20 9.82 -11.25 10.25
CA GLY A 20 9.83 -10.62 11.57
C GLY A 20 8.42 -10.52 12.15
N SER A 21 7.42 -10.19 11.34
CA SER A 21 6.02 -10.14 11.80
C SER A 21 5.48 -11.51 12.24
N VAL A 22 5.86 -12.58 11.52
CA VAL A 22 5.47 -13.95 11.87
C VAL A 22 6.12 -14.36 13.19
N ALA A 23 7.42 -14.11 13.35
CA ALA A 23 8.15 -14.39 14.58
C ALA A 23 7.56 -13.62 15.77
N ALA A 24 7.30 -12.32 15.61
CA ALA A 24 6.67 -11.50 16.64
C ALA A 24 5.30 -12.04 17.07
N ARG A 25 4.48 -12.48 16.11
CA ARG A 25 3.17 -13.11 16.39
C ARG A 25 3.29 -14.42 17.17
N GLN A 26 4.30 -15.24 16.86
CA GLN A 26 4.54 -16.50 17.57
C GLN A 26 4.98 -16.29 19.03
N ILE A 27 5.70 -15.20 19.30
CA ILE A 27 6.16 -14.83 20.64
C ILE A 27 5.02 -14.20 21.46
N HIS A 28 4.24 -13.30 20.87
CA HIS A 28 3.25 -12.47 21.57
C HIS A 28 1.81 -12.99 21.52
N LYS A 29 1.59 -14.32 21.58
CA LYS A 29 0.30 -15.05 21.40
C LYS A 29 -0.97 -14.51 22.10
N LYS A 30 -0.89 -13.49 22.97
CA LYS A 30 -1.99 -12.98 23.82
C LYS A 30 -2.04 -11.44 24.03
N GLY A 31 -1.27 -10.64 23.30
CA GLY A 31 -1.43 -9.17 23.33
C GLY A 31 -2.45 -8.70 22.30
N LYS A 32 -3.04 -7.49 22.46
CA LYS A 32 -3.76 -6.80 21.39
C LYS A 32 -2.91 -6.92 20.14
N SER A 33 -3.39 -7.69 19.18
CA SER A 33 -2.54 -8.07 18.05
C SER A 33 -2.13 -6.80 17.31
N VAL A 34 -0.94 -6.79 16.70
CA VAL A 34 -0.58 -5.72 15.74
C VAL A 34 -1.67 -5.56 14.67
N GLU A 35 -2.46 -6.63 14.45
CA GLU A 35 -3.64 -6.64 13.59
C GLU A 35 -4.81 -5.76 14.07
N GLU A 36 -4.92 -5.51 15.38
CA GLU A 36 -5.96 -4.64 15.92
C GLU A 36 -5.67 -3.16 15.66
N GLU A 37 -4.43 -2.73 15.39
CA GLU A 37 -4.08 -1.30 15.19
C GLU A 37 -4.04 -0.82 13.74
N LEU A 38 -4.36 -1.70 12.81
CA LEU A 38 -4.17 -1.45 11.38
C LEU A 38 -5.08 -0.34 10.83
N PHE A 39 -4.67 0.17 9.66
CA PHE A 39 -5.24 1.34 8.96
C PHE A 39 -6.78 1.38 8.93
N PHE A 40 -7.41 0.21 8.82
CA PHE A 40 -8.85 0.05 8.68
C PHE A 40 -9.50 -0.53 9.96
N LYS A 41 -9.82 0.33 10.93
CA LYS A 41 -10.64 -0.04 12.10
C LYS A 41 -12.11 0.23 11.86
N GLU A 42 -12.97 -0.74 12.18
CA GLU A 42 -14.43 -0.56 12.13
C GLU A 42 -14.90 0.62 13.01
N SER A 43 -14.27 0.83 14.17
CA SER A 43 -14.58 1.95 15.06
C SER A 43 -14.24 3.33 14.46
N ARG A 44 -13.43 3.37 13.41
CA ARG A 44 -13.08 4.59 12.65
C ARG A 44 -13.66 4.59 11.24
N ARG A 45 -14.56 3.64 10.94
CA ARG A 45 -15.09 3.39 9.60
C ARG A 45 -15.63 4.64 8.94
N LYS A 46 -16.59 5.32 9.58
CA LYS A 46 -17.21 6.53 9.00
C LYS A 46 -16.17 7.61 8.65
N THR A 47 -15.25 7.90 9.56
CA THR A 47 -14.19 8.89 9.33
C THR A 47 -13.25 8.47 8.19
N ALA A 48 -12.90 7.19 8.13
CA ALA A 48 -12.05 6.66 7.06
C ALA A 48 -12.78 6.60 5.72
N GLU A 49 -14.08 6.27 5.70
CA GLU A 49 -14.95 6.33 4.52
C GLU A 49 -15.04 7.74 3.97
N ASP A 50 -15.35 8.73 4.82
CA ASP A 50 -15.44 10.14 4.41
C ASP A 50 -14.09 10.63 3.87
N PHE A 51 -12.99 10.30 4.54
CA PHE A 51 -11.63 10.65 4.11
C PHE A 51 -11.28 10.04 2.75
N MET A 52 -11.57 8.75 2.54
CA MET A 52 -11.28 8.05 1.30
C MET A 52 -12.21 8.47 0.15
N ARG A 53 -13.45 8.85 0.47
CA ARG A 53 -14.45 9.29 -0.51
C ARG A 53 -14.17 10.70 -1.03
N ALA A 54 -13.68 11.59 -0.18
CA ALA A 54 -13.53 13.01 -0.49
C ALA A 54 -12.72 13.28 -1.77
N PRO A 55 -11.53 12.67 -2.02
CA PRO A 55 -10.76 12.91 -3.25
C PRO A 55 -11.54 12.63 -4.54
N PHE A 56 -12.35 11.56 -4.55
CA PHE A 56 -13.16 11.20 -5.73
C PHE A 56 -14.29 12.19 -5.98
N LEU A 57 -14.91 12.72 -4.92
CA LEU A 57 -15.93 13.76 -5.04
C LEU A 57 -15.34 15.08 -5.51
N TYR A 58 -14.17 15.48 -4.97
CA TYR A 58 -13.47 16.68 -5.41
C TYR A 58 -13.09 16.58 -6.88
N LEU A 59 -12.54 15.46 -7.32
CA LEU A 59 -12.21 15.24 -8.72
C LEU A 59 -13.48 15.25 -9.61
N ALA A 60 -14.55 14.59 -9.17
CA ALA A 60 -15.82 14.61 -9.92
C ALA A 60 -16.40 16.02 -10.05
N GLN A 61 -16.26 16.86 -9.02
CA GLN A 61 -16.69 18.26 -9.04
C GLN A 61 -15.80 19.11 -9.97
N ASP A 62 -14.49 18.90 -9.94
CA ASP A 62 -13.54 19.61 -10.80
C ASP A 62 -13.78 19.28 -12.28
N LEU A 63 -14.04 18.01 -12.60
CA LEU A 63 -14.42 17.59 -13.95
C LEU A 63 -15.75 18.20 -14.40
N LEU A 64 -16.73 18.32 -13.49
CA LEU A 64 -18.00 18.98 -13.79
C LEU A 64 -17.79 20.46 -14.15
N ASN A 65 -16.99 21.17 -13.36
CA ASN A 65 -16.67 22.57 -13.59
C ASN A 65 -15.91 22.77 -14.92
N SER A 66 -15.02 21.85 -15.26
CA SER A 66 -14.23 21.88 -16.50
C SER A 66 -15.01 21.41 -17.75
N SER A 67 -16.17 20.78 -17.57
CA SER A 67 -16.91 20.13 -18.66
C SER A 67 -17.47 21.10 -19.70
N CYS A 68 -17.62 22.38 -19.36
CA CYS A 68 -17.99 23.43 -20.32
C CYS A 68 -16.94 23.63 -21.42
N HIS A 69 -15.68 23.33 -21.13
CA HIS A 69 -14.56 23.42 -22.09
C HIS A 69 -14.16 22.05 -22.63
N ARG A 70 -14.50 20.96 -21.93
CA ARG A 70 -14.14 19.58 -22.28
C ARG A 70 -15.33 18.63 -22.03
N PRO A 71 -16.35 18.64 -22.89
CA PRO A 71 -17.58 17.86 -22.69
C PRO A 71 -17.34 16.36 -22.57
N GLU A 72 -16.27 15.84 -23.17
CA GLU A 72 -15.90 14.43 -23.11
C GLU A 72 -15.57 13.94 -21.69
N LEU A 73 -15.31 14.85 -20.75
CA LEU A 73 -15.01 14.54 -19.36
C LEU A 73 -16.26 14.16 -18.55
N GLN A 74 -17.47 14.55 -19.00
CA GLN A 74 -18.71 14.29 -18.26
C GLN A 74 -18.94 12.80 -17.99
N LYS A 75 -18.50 11.93 -18.91
CA LYS A 75 -18.64 10.48 -18.79
C LYS A 75 -17.91 9.88 -17.58
N TYR A 76 -16.94 10.58 -17.00
CA TYR A 76 -16.16 10.12 -15.84
C TYR A 76 -16.75 10.54 -14.49
N ILE A 77 -17.64 11.54 -14.45
CA ILE A 77 -18.20 12.10 -13.21
C ILE A 77 -19.00 11.04 -12.43
N GLY A 78 -19.90 10.33 -13.12
CA GLY A 78 -20.68 9.25 -12.53
C GLY A 78 -19.81 8.12 -11.97
N PRO A 79 -18.89 7.54 -12.77
CA PRO A 79 -17.94 6.53 -12.31
C PRO A 79 -17.10 6.96 -11.10
N LEU A 80 -16.60 8.20 -11.07
CA LEU A 80 -15.80 8.70 -9.94
C LEU A 80 -16.62 8.79 -8.66
N ARG A 81 -17.85 9.32 -8.72
CA ARG A 81 -18.74 9.35 -7.55
C ARG A 81 -19.05 7.94 -7.06
N HIS A 82 -19.37 7.04 -7.98
CA HIS A 82 -19.62 5.64 -7.66
C HIS A 82 -18.41 4.95 -7.02
N LEU A 83 -17.21 5.23 -7.52
CA LEU A 83 -15.96 4.72 -6.96
C LEU A 83 -15.75 5.28 -5.55
N GLY A 84 -15.93 6.59 -5.34
CA GLY A 84 -15.83 7.22 -4.02
C GLY A 84 -16.78 6.62 -2.99
N ASP A 85 -18.00 6.26 -3.40
CA ASP A 85 -18.98 5.61 -2.51
C ASP A 85 -18.59 4.17 -2.12
N LYS A 86 -17.76 3.49 -2.93
CA LYS A 86 -17.43 2.06 -2.75
C LYS A 86 -15.99 1.77 -2.37
N ILE A 87 -15.08 2.75 -2.51
CA ILE A 87 -13.64 2.52 -2.41
C ILE A 87 -13.23 1.94 -1.07
N PHE A 88 -13.84 2.42 0.03
CA PHE A 88 -13.55 1.91 1.36
C PHE A 88 -13.90 0.44 1.50
N ASP A 89 -15.12 0.04 1.12
CA ASP A 89 -15.54 -1.35 1.18
C ASP A 89 -14.65 -2.25 0.33
N MET A 90 -14.28 -1.80 -0.88
CA MET A 90 -13.36 -2.55 -1.74
C MET A 90 -11.99 -2.74 -1.08
N LEU A 91 -11.42 -1.69 -0.49
CA LEU A 91 -10.13 -1.74 0.22
C LEU A 91 -10.19 -2.67 1.44
N ILE A 92 -11.30 -2.68 2.18
CA ILE A 92 -11.54 -3.64 3.26
C ILE A 92 -11.53 -5.07 2.71
N GLN A 93 -12.29 -5.34 1.64
CA GLN A 93 -12.40 -6.70 1.11
C GLN A 93 -11.05 -7.24 0.64
N VAL A 94 -10.25 -6.46 -0.09
CA VAL A 94 -8.94 -6.90 -0.57
C VAL A 94 -7.91 -7.03 0.55
N SER A 95 -8.07 -6.28 1.65
CA SER A 95 -7.15 -6.32 2.79
C SER A 95 -7.46 -7.46 3.76
N LYS A 96 -8.59 -8.17 3.63
CA LYS A 96 -8.92 -9.29 4.52
C LYS A 96 -7.85 -10.38 4.43
N PRO A 97 -7.37 -10.90 5.58
CA PRO A 97 -6.50 -12.07 5.60
C PRO A 97 -7.10 -13.22 4.80
N LEU A 98 -6.31 -13.81 3.90
CA LEU A 98 -6.73 -14.88 3.02
C LEU A 98 -5.76 -16.07 3.13
N GLY A 99 -6.30 -17.27 3.31
CA GLY A 99 -5.50 -18.49 3.39
C GLY A 99 -4.64 -18.59 4.67
N PRO A 100 -3.75 -19.60 4.74
CA PRO A 100 -2.99 -19.89 5.96
C PRO A 100 -1.79 -18.96 6.17
N PHE A 101 -1.38 -18.20 5.16
CA PHE A 101 -0.13 -17.43 5.19
C PHE A 101 -0.40 -15.93 5.10
N ASN A 102 -0.42 -15.29 6.27
CA ASN A 102 -0.61 -13.84 6.40
C ASN A 102 0.53 -13.25 7.23
N VAL A 103 0.93 -12.04 6.87
CA VAL A 103 2.05 -11.30 7.46
C VAL A 103 1.65 -9.84 7.61
N LEU A 104 2.38 -9.10 8.46
CA LEU A 104 2.28 -7.65 8.46
C LEU A 104 2.87 -7.13 7.14
N ASN A 105 2.01 -6.62 6.28
CA ASN A 105 2.41 -5.89 5.09
C ASN A 105 2.78 -4.46 5.48
N HIS A 106 3.75 -3.89 4.78
CA HIS A 106 4.13 -2.48 4.88
C HIS A 106 3.00 -1.58 4.38
N GLY A 107 2.38 -1.99 3.26
CA GLY A 107 1.17 -1.38 2.74
C GLY A 107 1.37 -0.11 1.91
N ASP A 108 2.59 0.38 1.82
CA ASP A 108 3.04 1.36 0.82
C ASP A 108 4.50 1.06 0.43
N PHE A 109 4.77 -0.17 0.01
CA PHE A 109 6.12 -0.63 -0.31
C PHE A 109 6.49 -0.33 -1.76
N TRP A 110 7.07 0.84 -1.99
CA TRP A 110 7.56 1.31 -3.29
C TRP A 110 8.89 2.05 -3.15
N THR A 111 9.56 2.32 -4.27
CA THR A 111 10.95 2.83 -4.32
C THR A 111 11.21 4.06 -3.45
N ASN A 112 10.22 4.93 -3.21
CA ASN A 112 10.40 6.15 -2.41
C ASN A 112 10.44 5.89 -0.90
N ASN A 113 9.88 4.77 -0.46
CA ASN A 113 9.83 4.35 0.94
C ASN A 113 10.96 3.37 1.29
N ILE A 114 12.02 3.35 0.47
CA ILE A 114 13.17 2.46 0.63
C ILE A 114 14.45 3.31 0.58
N LEU A 115 15.24 3.21 1.63
CA LEU A 115 16.57 3.82 1.70
C LEU A 115 17.62 2.76 1.37
N PHE A 116 18.41 3.01 0.33
CA PHE A 116 19.50 2.13 -0.08
C PHE A 116 20.83 2.60 0.48
N ARG A 117 21.67 1.63 0.86
CA ARG A 117 23.05 1.86 1.23
C ARG A 117 23.95 1.24 0.18
N HIS A 118 24.84 2.06 -0.38
CA HIS A 118 25.80 1.64 -1.39
C HIS A 118 27.21 1.51 -0.81
N ASP A 119 28.01 0.67 -1.43
CA ASP A 119 29.45 0.67 -1.21
C ASP A 119 30.07 1.98 -1.73
N THR A 120 30.95 2.59 -0.96
CA THR A 120 31.51 3.91 -1.32
C THR A 120 32.59 3.83 -2.40
N VAL A 121 33.11 2.64 -2.71
CA VAL A 121 34.17 2.40 -3.69
C VAL A 121 33.61 1.78 -4.97
N THR A 122 32.84 0.70 -4.85
CA THR A 122 32.29 -0.03 -6.02
C THR A 122 30.97 0.54 -6.51
N GLY A 123 30.23 1.26 -5.65
CA GLY A 123 28.88 1.76 -5.94
C GLY A 123 27.80 0.69 -5.87
N GLU A 124 28.14 -0.56 -5.51
CA GLU A 124 27.19 -1.66 -5.41
C GLU A 124 26.17 -1.43 -4.30
N VAL A 125 24.92 -1.82 -4.53
CA VAL A 125 23.87 -1.77 -3.52
C VAL A 125 24.07 -2.89 -2.50
N LEU A 126 24.21 -2.53 -1.22
CA LEU A 126 24.54 -3.47 -0.14
C LEU A 126 23.31 -3.81 0.69
N GLU A 127 22.50 -2.82 1.04
CA GLU A 127 21.37 -2.97 1.95
C GLU A 127 20.22 -2.02 1.63
N ALA A 128 19.01 -2.41 2.04
CA ALA A 128 17.83 -1.58 2.03
C ALA A 128 17.23 -1.46 3.44
N LYS A 129 16.72 -0.28 3.78
CA LYS A 129 15.92 -0.03 4.97
C LYS A 129 14.57 0.54 4.56
N ILE A 130 13.50 -0.09 5.04
CA ILE A 130 12.12 0.32 4.79
C ILE A 130 11.74 1.42 5.78
N ILE A 131 11.03 2.44 5.29
CA ILE A 131 10.50 3.56 6.08
C ILE A 131 9.02 3.80 5.74
N ASP A 132 8.35 4.62 6.53
CA ASP A 132 6.95 5.02 6.34
C ASP A 132 5.89 3.91 6.52
N PHE A 133 5.78 3.44 7.77
CA PHE A 133 4.91 2.32 8.16
C PHE A 133 3.43 2.70 8.37
N GLN A 134 2.99 3.89 7.96
CA GLN A 134 1.66 4.42 8.27
C GLN A 134 0.51 3.57 7.70
N ASN A 135 0.77 2.80 6.65
CA ASN A 135 -0.21 1.99 5.93
C ASN A 135 -0.15 0.49 6.29
N CYS A 136 0.59 0.11 7.34
CA CYS A 136 0.75 -1.29 7.70
C CYS A 136 -0.59 -2.00 7.89
N ARG A 137 -0.65 -3.27 7.46
CA ARG A 137 -1.85 -4.11 7.53
C ARG A 137 -1.51 -5.59 7.49
N TYR A 138 -2.21 -6.40 8.26
CA TYR A 138 -2.01 -7.83 8.33
C TYR A 138 -2.88 -8.54 7.31
N THR A 139 -2.25 -9.16 6.31
CA THR A 139 -2.91 -9.79 5.16
C THR A 139 -1.91 -10.66 4.40
N THR A 140 -2.28 -11.16 3.23
CA THR A 140 -1.38 -11.93 2.36
C THR A 140 -0.13 -11.10 1.99
N PRO A 141 1.09 -11.67 2.00
CA PRO A 141 2.31 -10.97 1.55
C PRO A 141 2.25 -10.56 0.07
N ALA A 142 1.33 -11.16 -0.70
CA ALA A 142 1.20 -10.91 -2.13
C ALA A 142 0.86 -9.44 -2.44
N LEU A 143 0.21 -8.71 -1.53
CA LEU A 143 -0.16 -7.32 -1.78
C LEU A 143 1.07 -6.40 -1.84
N ASP A 144 1.99 -6.47 -0.87
CA ASP A 144 3.23 -5.69 -0.95
C ASP A 144 4.07 -6.10 -2.18
N LEU A 145 4.15 -7.41 -2.47
CA LEU A 145 4.93 -7.90 -3.61
C LEU A 145 4.37 -7.39 -4.94
N GLN A 146 3.07 -7.54 -5.16
CA GLN A 146 2.40 -7.07 -6.37
C GLN A 146 2.55 -5.56 -6.53
N TYR A 147 2.35 -4.80 -5.45
CA TYR A 147 2.47 -3.35 -5.48
C TYR A 147 3.90 -2.91 -5.83
N PHE A 148 4.91 -3.53 -5.24
CA PHE A 148 6.31 -3.24 -5.53
C PHE A 148 6.69 -3.53 -6.98
N LEU A 149 6.34 -4.73 -7.47
CA LEU A 149 6.61 -5.13 -8.84
C LEU A 149 6.00 -4.16 -9.85
N MET A 150 4.81 -3.63 -9.55
CA MET A 150 4.09 -2.76 -10.49
C MET A 150 4.49 -1.29 -10.41
N SER A 151 5.02 -0.83 -9.28
CA SER A 151 5.31 0.59 -9.04
C SER A 151 6.79 0.93 -9.15
N SER A 152 7.67 -0.04 -8.95
CA SER A 152 9.06 0.23 -8.58
C SER A 152 10.10 -0.44 -9.46
N VAL A 153 9.81 -1.59 -10.08
CA VAL A 153 10.80 -2.39 -10.83
C VAL A 153 10.86 -1.93 -12.29
N ASN A 154 12.08 -1.83 -12.85
CA ASN A 154 12.26 -1.52 -14.27
C ASN A 154 12.01 -2.76 -15.15
N GLU A 155 11.37 -2.56 -16.31
CA GLU A 155 11.11 -3.65 -17.27
C GLU A 155 12.30 -3.94 -18.21
N HIS A 156 13.38 -3.16 -18.11
CA HIS A 156 14.52 -3.16 -19.03
C HIS A 156 15.86 -3.09 -18.30
#